data_AF-W1YQ10-F1
#
_entry.id   AF-W1YQ10-F1
#
_cell.length_a   1.000
_cell.length_b   1.000
_cell.length_c   1.000
_cell.angle_alpha   90.00
_cell.angle_beta   90.00
_cell.angle_gamma   90.00
#
_symmetry.space_group_name_H-M   'P 1'
#
loop_
_entity.id
_entity.type
_entity.pdbx_description
1 polymer ?
#
loop_
_entity_poly.entity_id
_entity_poly.type
_entity_poly.pdbx_seq_one_letter_code
_entity_poly.pdbx_strand_id
1 'polypeptide(L)'
;YVRERFLKADVGVNGCNFAVAASGTCTIVSNEGNGRMASSIPKTQVIFLGTERIVPDFKALDVMMEMLNRSAVGAKISNYFSMMTGPGRAGEA
;
A
#
# COMPACT_ATOMS: atom_id res chain seq x y z
N TYR A 1 0.47 18.20 -15.62
CA TYR A 1 1.66 18.68 -14.89
C TYR A 1 2.24 17.64 -13.92
N VAL A 2 1.51 17.16 -12.92
CA VAL A 2 2.06 16.23 -11.90
C VAL A 2 2.41 14.84 -12.45
N ARG A 3 1.68 14.36 -13.46
CA ARG A 3 1.92 13.03 -14.08
C ARG A 3 3.34 12.85 -14.61
N GLU A 4 3.92 13.87 -15.25
CA GLU A 4 5.30 13.79 -15.75
C GLU A 4 6.31 13.69 -14.61
N ARG A 5 6.03 14.30 -13.46
CA ARG A 5 6.89 14.19 -12.29
C ARG A 5 6.89 12.77 -11.73
N PHE A 6 5.73 12.11 -11.68
CA PHE A 6 5.65 10.68 -11.32
C PHE A 6 6.46 9.79 -12.28
N LEU A 7 6.35 10.04 -13.59
CA LEU A 7 7.03 9.25 -14.62
C LEU A 7 8.56 9.40 -14.61
N LYS A 8 9.07 10.51 -14.09
CA LYS A 8 10.51 10.81 -14.03
C LYS A 8 11.12 10.60 -12.64
N ALA A 9 10.33 10.19 -11.64
CA ALA A 9 10.81 10.06 -10.27
C ALA A 9 11.57 8.74 -10.06
N ASP A 10 12.76 8.82 -9.47
CA ASP A 10 13.59 7.66 -9.13
C ASP A 10 13.15 6.95 -7.84
N VAL A 11 12.57 7.72 -6.90
CA VAL A 11 12.15 7.26 -5.58
C VAL A 11 10.69 7.63 -5.32
N GLY A 12 9.90 6.64 -4.90
CA GLY A 12 8.55 6.80 -4.37
C GLY A 12 8.58 6.80 -2.85
N VAL A 13 8.00 7.82 -2.24
CA VAL A 13 7.88 7.91 -0.79
C VAL A 13 6.42 7.79 -0.42
N ASN A 14 6.08 6.78 0.38
CA ASN A 14 4.70 6.45 0.71
C ASN A 14 4.54 6.14 2.21
N GLY A 15 3.30 6.24 2.68
CA GLY A 15 2.89 5.59 3.92
C GLY A 15 2.42 4.16 3.67
N CYS A 16 2.02 3.50 4.75
CA CYS A 16 1.32 2.21 4.71
C CYS A 16 0.07 2.30 5.59
N ASN A 17 -1.08 1.86 5.07
CA ASN A 17 -2.29 1.73 5.88
C ASN A 17 -2.10 0.58 6.87
N PHE A 18 -1.82 -0.62 6.35
CA PHE A 18 -1.44 -1.80 7.12
C PHE A 18 -0.41 -2.65 6.36
N ALA A 19 0.55 -3.21 7.08
CA ALA A 19 1.53 -4.15 6.53
C ALA A 19 1.28 -5.56 7.04
N VAL A 20 1.46 -6.56 6.18
CA VAL A 20 1.29 -7.97 6.51
C VAL A 20 2.66 -8.60 6.76
N ALA A 21 2.90 -9.02 8.00
CA ALA A 21 4.19 -9.57 8.43
C ALA A 21 4.54 -10.87 7.69
N ALA A 22 3.58 -11.78 7.54
CA ALA A 22 3.83 -13.09 6.93
C ALA A 22 4.33 -13.02 5.47
N SER A 23 3.88 -12.02 4.71
CA SER A 23 4.22 -11.85 3.29
C SER A 23 5.17 -10.67 3.03
N GLY A 24 5.38 -9.79 3.99
CA GLY A 24 6.05 -8.50 3.75
C GLY A 24 5.26 -7.57 2.84
N THR A 25 3.93 -7.70 2.77
CA THR A 25 3.08 -6.87 1.91
C THR A 25 2.78 -5.54 2.60
N CYS A 26 2.93 -4.42 1.89
CA CYS A 26 2.44 -3.11 2.28
C CYS A 26 1.18 -2.74 1.52
N THR A 27 0.26 -2.01 2.15
CA THR A 27 -1.00 -1.61 1.54
C THR A 27 -1.17 -0.10 1.49
N ILE A 28 -1.75 0.37 0.37
CA ILE A 28 -2.14 1.78 0.18
C ILE A 28 -3.62 1.81 -0.22
N VAL A 29 -4.39 2.57 0.55
CA VAL A 29 -5.77 2.92 0.27
C VAL A 29 -5.80 4.35 -0.29
N SER A 30 -6.43 4.55 -1.44
CA SER A 30 -6.56 5.87 -2.07
C SER A 30 -7.89 5.99 -2.82
N ASN A 31 -8.39 7.21 -2.98
CA ASN A 31 -9.59 7.57 -3.73
C ASN A 31 -9.27 8.16 -5.11
N GLU A 32 -8.09 8.76 -5.33
CA GLU A 32 -7.71 9.35 -6.63
C GLU A 32 -6.77 8.47 -7.46
N GLY A 33 -6.15 7.44 -6.85
CA GLY A 33 -5.22 6.53 -7.54
C GLY A 33 -3.79 7.06 -7.64
N ASN A 34 -3.51 8.24 -7.09
CA ASN A 34 -2.17 8.82 -7.01
C ASN A 34 -1.18 7.93 -6.22
N GLY A 35 -1.66 7.24 -5.18
CA GLY A 35 -0.85 6.34 -4.36
C GLY A 35 -0.29 5.17 -5.18
N ARG A 36 -1.06 4.67 -6.17
CA ARG A 36 -0.57 3.64 -7.07
C ARG A 36 0.49 4.18 -8.03
N MET A 37 0.31 5.40 -8.56
CA MET A 37 1.35 6.02 -9.40
C MET A 37 2.65 6.28 -8.63
N ALA A 38 2.55 6.75 -7.38
CA ALA A 38 3.70 6.99 -6.50
C ALA A 38 4.45 5.71 -6.14
N SER A 39 3.76 4.57 -6.13
CA SER A 39 4.28 3.32 -5.59
C SER A 39 4.64 2.27 -6.64
N SER A 40 4.10 2.37 -7.86
CA SER A 40 4.38 1.42 -8.95
C SER A 40 5.35 1.93 -10.01
N ILE A 41 5.55 3.25 -10.12
CA ILE A 41 6.40 3.83 -11.17
C ILE A 41 7.87 3.95 -10.72
N PRO A 42 8.18 4.57 -9.56
CA PRO A 42 9.57 4.71 -9.13
C PRO A 42 10.16 3.35 -8.74
N LYS A 43 11.40 3.10 -9.19
CA LYS A 43 12.09 1.82 -8.96
C LYS A 43 12.40 1.56 -7.48
N THR A 44 12.62 2.63 -6.71
CA THR A 44 12.91 2.54 -5.28
C THR A 44 11.73 3.04 -4.48
N GLN A 45 11.32 2.28 -3.47
CA GLN A 45 10.21 2.63 -2.58
C GLN A 45 10.71 2.83 -1.15
N VAL A 46 10.38 3.97 -0.55
CA VAL A 46 10.60 4.26 0.87
C VAL A 46 9.24 4.32 1.54
N ILE A 47 8.99 3.42 2.48
CA ILE A 47 7.71 3.28 3.16
C ILE A 47 7.87 3.63 4.63
N PHE A 48 7.08 4.59 5.09
CA PHE A 48 6.99 4.96 6.50
C PHE A 48 5.74 4.35 7.12
N LEU A 49 5.93 3.57 8.18
CA LEU A 49 4.85 3.01 8.99
C LEU A 49 5.27 2.87 10.43
N GLY A 50 4.31 3.01 11.34
CA GLY A 50 4.47 2.62 12.73
C GLY A 50 4.25 1.12 12.92
N THR A 51 4.84 0.57 13.98
CA THR A 51 4.74 -0.87 14.31
C THR A 51 3.33 -1.30 14.64
N GLU A 52 2.46 -0.38 15.08
CA GLU A 52 1.04 -0.62 15.36
C GLU A 52 0.21 -0.97 14.12
N ARG A 53 0.75 -0.73 12.93
CA ARG A 53 0.08 -0.99 11.64
C ARG A 53 0.50 -2.33 11.02
N ILE A 54 1.25 -3.15 11.74
CA ILE A 54 1.67 -4.47 11.28
C ILE A 54 0.69 -5.53 11.76
N VAL A 55 0.08 -6.25 10.82
CA VAL A 55 -0.81 -7.38 11.07
C VAL A 55 -0.11 -8.69 10.72
N PRO A 56 -0.46 -9.82 11.37
CA PRO A 56 0.22 -11.08 11.14
C PRO A 56 -0.01 -11.64 9.72
N ASP A 57 -1.26 -11.65 9.25
CA ASP A 57 -1.67 -12.30 8.00
C ASP A 57 -2.78 -11.52 7.26
N PHE A 58 -3.20 -12.04 6.10
CA PHE A 58 -4.26 -11.42 5.30
C PHE A 58 -5.65 -11.51 5.94
N LYS A 59 -5.91 -12.46 6.85
CA LYS A 59 -7.19 -12.53 7.56
C LYS A 59 -7.30 -11.40 8.57
N ALA A 60 -6.22 -11.13 9.30
CA ALA A 60 -6.14 -9.97 10.18
C ALA A 60 -6.21 -8.66 9.38
N LEU A 61 -5.58 -8.59 8.21
CA LEU A 61 -5.69 -7.44 7.31
C LEU A 61 -7.14 -7.15 6.92
N ASP A 62 -7.92 -8.17 6.57
CA ASP A 62 -9.32 -8.03 6.15
C ASP A 62 -10.17 -7.38 7.24
N VAL A 63 -10.02 -7.83 8.49
CA VAL A 63 -10.68 -7.22 9.66
C VAL A 63 -10.31 -5.74 9.81
N MET A 64 -9.02 -5.41 9.68
CA MET A 64 -8.57 -4.02 9.80
C MET A 64 -9.10 -3.14 8.66
N MET A 65 -9.21 -3.68 7.44
CA MET A 65 -9.75 -2.95 6.29
C MET A 65 -11.26 -2.72 6.41
N GLU A 66 -12.02 -3.66 6.96
CA GLU A 66 -13.43 -3.48 7.24
C GLU A 66 -13.67 -2.32 8.21
N MET A 67 -12.86 -2.23 9.28
CA MET A 67 -12.91 -1.13 10.22
C MET A 67 -12.50 0.20 9.57
N LEU A 68 -11.37 0.22 8.85
CA LEU A 68 -10.81 1.42 8.23
C LEU A 68 -11.77 2.08 7.23
N ASN A 69 -12.33 1.30 6.30
CA ASN A 69 -13.18 1.85 5.24
C ASN A 69 -14.47 2.46 5.80
N ARG A 70 -15.05 1.81 6.81
CA ARG A 70 -16.26 2.30 7.50
C ARG A 70 -15.96 3.55 8.32
N SER A 71 -14.85 3.59 9.05
CA SER A 71 -14.51 4.74 9.88
C SER A 71 -14.07 5.95 9.05
N ALA A 72 -13.39 5.74 7.93
CA ALA A 72 -12.82 6.82 7.13
C ALA A 72 -13.86 7.49 6.21
N VAL A 73 -14.70 6.70 5.53
CA VAL A 73 -15.61 7.21 4.49
C VAL A 73 -17.03 6.65 4.58
N GLY A 74 -17.34 5.81 5.58
CA GLY A 74 -18.67 5.21 5.73
C GLY A 74 -19.02 4.15 4.67
N ALA A 75 -18.04 3.71 3.87
CA ALA A 75 -18.24 2.76 2.79
C ALA A 75 -17.78 1.35 3.19
N LYS A 76 -18.33 0.33 2.52
CA LYS A 76 -17.91 -1.07 2.71
C LYS A 76 -16.53 -1.37 2.11
N ILE A 77 -16.16 -0.65 1.05
CA ILE A 77 -14.90 -0.83 0.32
C ILE A 77 -14.38 0.53 -0.14
N SER A 78 -13.05 0.66 -0.28
CA SER A 78 -12.41 1.83 -0.89
C SER A 78 -12.42 1.75 -2.42
N ASN A 79 -12.25 2.90 -3.09
CA ASN A 79 -12.13 2.99 -4.54
C ASN A 79 -10.86 2.29 -5.07
N TYR A 80 -9.72 2.53 -4.43
CA TYR A 80 -8.47 1.85 -4.75
C TYR A 80 -7.84 1.26 -3.52
N PHE A 81 -7.53 -0.02 -3.62
CA PHE A 81 -6.77 -0.78 -2.65
C PHE A 81 -5.59 -1.43 -3.35
N SER A 82 -4.38 -0.92 -3.10
CA SER A 82 -3.15 -1.40 -3.72
C SER A 82 -2.34 -2.19 -2.69
N MET A 83 -1.93 -3.39 -3.07
CA MET A 83 -1.09 -4.26 -2.26
C MET A 83 0.23 -4.45 -2.99
N MET A 84 1.33 -4.21 -2.29
CA MET A 84 2.67 -4.34 -2.82
C MET A 84 3.46 -5.27 -1.93
N THR A 85 3.81 -6.42 -2.47
CA THR A 85 4.74 -7.34 -1.83
C THR A 85 6.14 -7.00 -2.31
N GLY A 86 7.13 -7.17 -1.44
CA GLY A 86 8.53 -6.97 -1.79
C GLY A 86 8.93 -7.74 -3.06
N PRO A 87 10.07 -7.40 -3.66
CA PRO A 87 10.55 -8.11 -4.84
C PRO A 87 10.60 -9.60 -4.57
N GLY A 88 10.17 -10.40 -5.55
CA GLY A 88 10.23 -11.85 -5.47
C GLY A 88 11.65 -12.29 -5.12
N ARG A 89 11.76 -13.24 -4.20
CA ARG A 89 13.05 -13.83 -3.82
C ARG A 89 13.54 -14.74 -4.93
N ALA A 90 14.84 -15.01 -4.96
CA ALA A 90 15.40 -15.98 -5.90
C ALA A 90 14.70 -17.34 -5.74
N GLY A 91 14.04 -17.81 -6.80
CA GLY A 91 13.29 -19.07 -6.82
C GLY A 91 11.79 -18.96 -6.51
N GLU A 92 11.26 -17.75 -6.25
CA GLU A 92 9.82 -17.49 -6.26
C GLU A 92 9.34 -17.30 -7.72
N ALA A 93 8.17 -17.86 -8.05
CA ALA A 93 7.56 -17.80 -9.38
C ALA A 93 6.86 -16.46 -9.65
#